data_AF-A0A2G1LKS1-F1
#
_entry.id   AF-A0A2G1LKS1-F1
#
_cell.length_a   1.000
_cell.length_b   1.000
_cell.length_c   1.000
_cell.angle_alpha   90.00
_cell.angle_beta   90.00
_cell.angle_gamma   90.00
#
_symmetry.space_group_name_H-M   'P 1'
#
loop_
_entity.id
_entity.type
_entity.pdbx_description
1 polymer ?
#
loop_
_entity_poly.entity_id
_entity_poly.type
_entity_poly.pdbx_seq_one_letter_code
_entity_poly.pdbx_strand_id
1 'polypeptide(L)'
;MSVYLYLFHGRDNADRDMQAWGSEGPAIGPLSYVHTTYGSDVKICAPRDVLEKFFPDTDIHFHDGFGQHAIQIEGDCLPYGGKFYGDWSVCTQDRLRPPTKAVKPVCDHCGSDNVTKDAVAVWDVETQAWVLLSTYDSTTCQQCERESDDMLDWKSMDGAPAPDPDAIAAPPANDPALPDADVAPKDRT
;
A
#
# COMPACT_ATOMS: atom_id res chain seq x y z
N MET A 1 20.33 -7.40 3.56
CA MET A 1 18.89 -7.15 3.69
C MET A 1 18.53 -6.12 2.65
N SER A 2 17.45 -6.31 1.88
CA SER A 2 17.02 -5.34 0.86
C SER A 2 15.68 -4.75 1.25
N VAL A 3 15.45 -3.50 0.86
CA VAL A 3 14.18 -2.79 1.02
C VAL A 3 13.55 -2.53 -0.33
N TYR A 4 12.26 -2.21 -0.33
CA TYR A 4 11.46 -1.93 -1.51
C TYR A 4 10.65 -0.66 -1.26
N LEU A 5 10.47 0.13 -2.31
CA LEU A 5 9.60 1.29 -2.32
C LEU A 5 8.28 0.90 -3.01
N TYR A 6 7.21 0.74 -2.24
CA TYR A 6 5.88 0.39 -2.73
C TYR A 6 5.06 1.65 -2.96
N LEU A 7 4.52 1.82 -4.17
CA LEU A 7 3.78 3.01 -4.59
C LEU A 7 2.28 2.73 -4.67
N PHE A 8 1.45 3.61 -4.12
CA PHE A 8 -0.01 3.47 -4.18
C PHE A 8 -0.69 4.84 -4.13
N HIS A 9 -2.01 4.86 -4.23
CA HIS A 9 -2.79 6.10 -4.32
C HIS A 9 -2.42 6.95 -5.57
N GLY A 10 -2.28 6.26 -6.71
CA GLY A 10 -1.83 6.86 -7.98
C GLY A 10 -2.91 7.67 -8.71
N ARG A 11 -2.51 8.84 -9.19
CA ARG A 11 -3.29 9.82 -9.97
C ARG A 11 -2.69 10.00 -11.37
N ASP A 12 -3.53 10.45 -12.31
CA ASP A 12 -3.07 10.83 -13.66
C ASP A 12 -2.56 12.28 -13.72
N ASN A 13 -2.88 13.11 -12.72
CA ASN A 13 -2.32 14.44 -12.51
C ASN A 13 -2.12 14.71 -11.01
N ALA A 14 -1.05 15.41 -10.64
CA ALA A 14 -0.69 15.66 -9.23
C ALA A 14 -1.78 16.41 -8.47
N ASP A 15 -2.36 17.45 -9.08
CA ASP A 15 -3.35 18.34 -8.46
C ASP A 15 -4.79 17.80 -8.43
N ARG A 16 -5.02 16.52 -8.78
CA ARG A 16 -6.38 15.97 -8.80
C ARG A 16 -6.89 15.74 -7.39
N ASP A 17 -8.02 16.36 -7.06
CA ASP A 17 -8.83 15.92 -5.93
C ASP A 17 -9.43 14.54 -6.24
N MET A 18 -9.08 13.56 -5.41
CA MET A 18 -9.48 12.18 -5.60
C MET A 18 -10.73 11.87 -4.78
N GLN A 19 -11.74 11.29 -5.44
CA GLN A 19 -12.93 10.75 -4.76
C GLN A 19 -12.81 9.24 -4.48
N ALA A 20 -11.77 8.59 -4.98
CA ALA A 20 -11.49 7.16 -4.83
C ALA A 20 -9.99 6.94 -4.57
N TRP A 21 -9.60 5.74 -4.12
CA TRP A 21 -8.23 5.40 -3.69
C TRP A 21 -7.18 5.32 -4.82
N GLY A 22 -7.56 5.50 -6.09
CA GLY A 22 -6.61 5.59 -7.21
C GLY A 22 -6.01 4.25 -7.64
N SER A 23 -4.92 4.32 -8.42
CA SER A 23 -4.24 3.12 -8.94
C SER A 23 -3.07 2.67 -8.07
N GLU A 24 -2.88 1.36 -7.95
CA GLU A 24 -1.64 0.80 -7.39
C GLU A 24 -0.46 0.94 -8.35
N GLY A 25 0.72 1.19 -7.79
CA GLY A 25 1.99 1.24 -8.52
C GLY A 25 2.85 0.01 -8.22
N PRO A 26 4.05 -0.07 -8.83
CA PRO A 26 4.94 -1.19 -8.57
C PRO A 26 5.62 -1.08 -7.20
N ALA A 27 6.14 -2.22 -6.74
CA ALA A 27 7.18 -2.24 -5.73
C ALA A 27 8.57 -2.15 -6.38
N ILE A 28 9.22 -1.00 -6.24
CA ILE A 28 10.55 -0.73 -6.79
C ILE A 28 11.61 -1.33 -5.87
N GLY A 29 12.42 -2.25 -6.41
CA GLY A 29 13.51 -2.88 -5.68
C GLY A 29 13.96 -4.20 -6.32
N PRO A 30 14.88 -4.93 -5.66
CA PRO A 30 15.45 -4.65 -4.34
C PRO A 30 16.36 -3.41 -4.30
N LEU A 31 16.22 -2.61 -3.25
CA LEU A 31 17.01 -1.40 -2.98
C LEU A 31 17.96 -1.63 -1.79
N SER A 32 19.12 -0.98 -1.84
CA SER A 32 20.07 -0.88 -0.72
C SER A 32 19.58 0.12 0.34
N TYR A 33 19.00 1.23 -0.10
CA TYR A 33 18.32 2.19 0.79
C TYR A 33 17.23 2.97 0.06
N VAL A 34 16.32 3.55 0.85
CA VAL A 34 15.41 4.63 0.48
C VAL A 34 15.63 5.77 1.47
N HIS A 35 15.75 7.00 0.99
CA HIS A 35 15.91 8.19 1.81
C HIS A 35 14.99 9.31 1.31
N THR A 36 14.10 9.79 2.15
CA THR A 36 13.25 10.94 1.84
C THR A 36 13.82 12.20 2.50
N THR A 37 14.06 13.24 1.71
CA THR A 37 14.52 14.54 2.21
C THR A 37 13.32 15.51 2.21
N TYR A 38 12.87 15.96 3.39
CA TYR A 38 11.87 17.03 3.59
C TYR A 38 10.64 17.04 2.66
N GLY A 39 10.20 15.89 2.14
CA GLY A 39 9.13 15.84 1.14
C GLY A 39 9.50 16.46 -0.22
N SER A 40 10.77 16.77 -0.48
CA SER A 40 11.26 17.27 -1.77
C SER A 40 11.68 16.17 -2.72
N ASP A 41 12.33 15.12 -2.21
CA ASP A 41 12.82 14.03 -3.04
C ASP A 41 12.95 12.72 -2.29
N VAL A 42 12.82 11.63 -3.05
CA VAL A 42 13.07 10.26 -2.62
C VAL A 42 14.31 9.74 -3.35
N LYS A 43 15.40 9.58 -2.60
CA LYS A 43 16.65 8.99 -3.09
C LYS A 43 16.64 7.50 -2.88
N ILE A 44 16.98 6.76 -3.93
CA ILE A 44 17.13 5.31 -3.90
C ILE A 44 18.54 4.93 -4.34
N CYS A 45 19.03 3.82 -3.79
CA CYS A 45 20.26 3.17 -4.27
C CYS A 45 19.95 1.70 -4.56
N ALA A 46 20.36 1.22 -5.73
CA ALA A 46 20.14 -0.16 -6.12
C ALA A 46 21.21 -0.65 -7.10
N PRO A 47 21.31 -1.98 -7.29
CA PRO A 47 22.10 -2.57 -8.37
C PRO A 47 21.67 -2.05 -9.75
N ARG A 48 22.60 -2.10 -10.71
CA ARG A 48 22.39 -1.66 -12.09
C ARG A 48 21.13 -2.20 -12.75
N ASP A 49 20.94 -3.51 -12.70
CA ASP A 49 19.82 -4.21 -13.34
C ASP A 49 18.45 -3.76 -12.77
N VAL A 50 18.39 -3.43 -11.49
CA VAL A 50 17.19 -2.86 -10.86
C VAL A 50 16.92 -1.45 -11.39
N LEU A 51 17.92 -0.57 -11.40
CA LEU A 51 17.72 0.81 -11.86
C LEU A 51 17.41 0.89 -13.35
N GLU A 52 18.09 0.10 -14.18
CA GLU A 52 17.80 0.02 -15.62
C GLU A 52 16.40 -0.56 -15.90
N LYS A 53 15.90 -1.46 -15.05
CA LYS A 53 14.53 -1.98 -15.15
C LYS A 53 13.48 -0.93 -14.83
N PHE A 54 13.64 -0.20 -13.72
CA PHE A 54 12.60 0.70 -13.22
C PHE A 54 12.72 2.13 -13.76
N PHE A 55 13.91 2.56 -14.18
CA PHE A 55 14.23 3.90 -14.69
C PHE A 55 15.10 3.81 -15.97
N PRO A 56 14.63 3.13 -17.03
CA PRO A 56 15.43 2.85 -18.24
C PRO A 56 15.88 4.11 -18.98
N ASP A 57 15.10 5.19 -18.89
CA ASP A 57 15.33 6.43 -19.63
C ASP A 57 16.07 7.51 -18.80
N THR A 58 16.55 7.15 -17.60
CA THR A 58 17.27 8.06 -16.71
C THR A 58 18.77 7.86 -16.84
N ASP A 59 19.52 8.95 -17.03
CA ASP A 59 20.98 8.91 -16.95
C ASP A 59 21.44 8.75 -15.49
N ILE A 60 21.87 7.54 -15.13
CA ILE A 60 22.34 7.20 -13.79
C ILE A 60 23.81 6.80 -13.86
N HIS A 61 24.64 7.44 -13.05
CA HIS A 61 26.02 7.04 -12.87
C HIS A 61 26.13 5.88 -11.89
N PHE A 62 26.89 4.86 -12.28
CA PHE A 62 27.09 3.65 -11.49
C PHE A 62 28.52 3.56 -10.98
N HIS A 63 28.66 3.21 -9.70
CA HIS A 63 29.93 2.92 -9.03
C HIS A 63 29.84 1.54 -8.37
N ASP A 64 30.81 0.67 -8.65
CA ASP A 64 30.85 -0.71 -8.15
C ASP A 64 29.56 -1.52 -8.36
N GLY A 65 28.87 -1.27 -9.48
CA GLY A 65 27.63 -1.95 -9.86
C GLY A 65 26.36 -1.37 -9.22
N PHE A 66 26.46 -0.32 -8.40
CA PHE A 66 25.34 0.37 -7.78
C PHE A 66 25.18 1.79 -8.33
N GLY A 67 23.94 2.24 -8.48
CA GLY A 67 23.60 3.60 -8.86
C GLY A 67 22.74 4.27 -7.78
N GLN A 68 22.71 5.60 -7.81
CA GLN A 68 21.78 6.39 -6.99
C GLN A 68 20.88 7.20 -7.92
N HIS A 69 19.59 7.22 -7.60
CA HIS A 69 18.61 8.02 -8.32
C HIS A 69 17.76 8.82 -7.33
N ALA A 70 17.54 10.10 -7.63
CA ALA A 70 16.70 10.99 -6.84
C ALA A 70 15.43 11.31 -7.63
N ILE A 71 14.28 10.88 -7.11
CA ILE A 71 12.96 11.16 -7.66
C ILE A 71 12.47 12.44 -6.98
N GLN A 72 12.26 13.50 -7.76
CA GLN A 72 11.70 14.75 -7.23
C GLN A 72 10.22 14.57 -6.97
N ILE A 73 9.75 14.97 -5.79
CA ILE A 73 8.33 14.99 -5.45
C ILE A 73 7.69 16.20 -6.15
N GLU A 74 6.55 15.96 -6.80
CA GLU A 74 5.76 16.98 -7.47
C GLU A 74 4.49 17.24 -6.64
N GLY A 75 4.43 18.42 -6.02
CA GLY A 75 3.38 18.72 -5.04
C GLY A 75 3.53 17.83 -3.80
N ASP A 76 2.53 16.97 -3.57
CA ASP A 76 2.52 15.94 -2.52
C ASP A 76 2.80 14.53 -3.08
N CYS A 77 3.08 14.39 -4.38
CA CYS A 77 3.13 13.11 -5.07
C CYS A 77 4.52 12.70 -5.52
N LEU A 78 4.79 11.39 -5.48
CA LEU A 78 5.96 10.77 -6.11
C LEU A 78 5.63 10.42 -7.57
N PRO A 79 6.31 11.01 -8.57
CA PRO A 79 6.09 10.68 -9.98
C PRO A 79 6.77 9.38 -10.37
N TYR A 80 6.04 8.46 -11.00
CA TYR A 80 6.58 7.24 -11.58
C TYR A 80 5.70 6.70 -12.70
N GLY A 81 6.30 6.33 -13.84
CA GLY A 81 5.58 5.69 -14.95
C GLY A 81 4.41 6.51 -15.51
N GLY A 82 4.54 7.85 -15.51
CA GLY A 82 3.47 8.76 -15.97
C GLY A 82 2.32 8.97 -14.97
N LYS A 83 2.44 8.47 -13.74
CA LYS A 83 1.48 8.65 -12.66
C LYS A 83 2.10 9.38 -11.48
N PHE A 84 1.24 9.93 -10.63
CA PHE A 84 1.58 10.68 -9.42
C PHE A 84 1.03 9.96 -8.20
N TYR A 85 1.89 9.38 -7.38
CA TYR A 85 1.49 8.57 -6.22
C TYR A 85 1.51 9.42 -4.96
N GLY A 86 0.33 9.57 -4.34
CA GLY A 86 0.21 10.34 -3.09
C GLY A 86 0.87 9.64 -1.90
N ASP A 87 0.95 8.31 -1.94
CA ASP A 87 1.51 7.52 -0.85
C ASP A 87 2.58 6.54 -1.32
N TRP A 88 3.58 6.34 -0.47
CA TRP A 88 4.58 5.29 -0.66
C TRP A 88 5.02 4.69 0.68
N SER A 89 5.34 3.41 0.66
CA SER A 89 5.85 2.67 1.81
C SER A 89 7.23 2.11 1.55
N VAL A 90 8.08 2.12 2.58
CA VAL A 90 9.35 1.38 2.58
C VAL A 90 9.13 0.05 3.29
N CYS A 91 9.30 -1.05 2.58
CA CYS A 91 9.00 -2.39 3.10
C CYS A 91 10.08 -3.41 2.75
N THR A 92 10.06 -4.56 3.43
CA THR A 92 10.89 -5.72 3.08
C THR A 92 10.17 -6.61 2.08
N GLN A 93 10.91 -7.52 1.43
CA GLN A 93 10.34 -8.44 0.45
C GLN A 93 9.17 -9.28 1.01
N ASP A 94 9.17 -9.58 2.32
CA ASP A 94 8.13 -10.40 2.94
C ASP A 94 6.75 -9.72 2.92
N ARG A 95 6.69 -8.38 2.83
CA ARG A 95 5.45 -7.64 2.66
C ARG A 95 4.88 -7.72 1.23
N LEU A 96 5.73 -8.04 0.26
CA LEU A 96 5.36 -8.12 -1.16
C LEU A 96 5.06 -9.56 -1.59
N ARG A 97 5.38 -10.54 -0.74
CA ARG A 97 5.08 -11.94 -1.02
C ARG A 97 3.65 -12.24 -0.58
N PRO A 98 2.89 -13.01 -1.37
CA PRO A 98 1.69 -13.63 -0.85
C PRO A 98 2.06 -14.44 0.42
N PRO A 99 1.21 -14.46 1.45
CA PRO A 99 1.48 -15.22 2.67
C PRO A 99 1.80 -16.68 2.32
N THR A 100 2.96 -17.15 2.78
CA THR A 100 3.50 -18.48 2.43
C THR A 100 2.78 -19.62 3.12
N LYS A 101 1.97 -19.32 4.14
CA LYS A 101 1.08 -20.27 4.81
C LYS A 101 -0.34 -19.95 4.43
N ALA A 102 -0.98 -20.89 3.74
CA ALA A 102 -2.41 -20.81 3.48
C ALA A 102 -3.17 -20.76 4.82
N VAL A 103 -4.05 -19.78 4.93
CA VAL A 103 -4.97 -19.58 6.04
C VAL A 103 -6.38 -19.53 5.50
N LYS A 104 -7.36 -19.77 6.38
CA LYS A 104 -8.77 -19.59 6.09
C LYS A 104 -9.45 -18.79 7.20
N PRO A 105 -10.39 -17.89 6.85
CA PRO A 105 -11.22 -17.21 7.83
C PRO A 105 -12.31 -18.17 8.33
N VAL A 106 -12.63 -18.10 9.62
CA VAL A 106 -13.78 -18.78 10.23
C VAL A 106 -14.58 -17.78 11.06
N CYS A 107 -15.89 -18.03 11.19
CA CYS A 107 -16.74 -17.28 12.08
C CYS A 107 -16.35 -17.56 13.55
N ASP A 108 -16.06 -16.51 14.31
CA ASP A 108 -15.76 -16.56 15.74
C ASP A 108 -16.87 -17.16 16.61
N HIS A 109 -18.13 -17.08 16.14
CA HIS A 109 -19.31 -17.52 16.87
C HIS A 109 -19.64 -19.00 16.64
N CYS A 110 -19.62 -19.48 15.38
CA CYS A 110 -20.04 -20.84 15.05
C CYS A 110 -18.91 -21.73 14.48
N GLY A 111 -17.74 -21.18 14.19
CA GLY A 111 -16.59 -21.89 13.64
C GLY A 111 -16.69 -22.26 12.15
N SER A 112 -17.77 -21.87 11.47
CA SER A 112 -17.94 -22.11 10.02
C SER A 112 -16.95 -21.28 9.19
N ASP A 113 -16.38 -21.86 8.13
CA ASP A 113 -15.60 -21.15 7.11
C ASP A 113 -16.46 -20.62 5.95
N ASN A 114 -17.78 -20.79 6.02
CA ASN A 114 -18.73 -20.21 5.07
C ASN A 114 -19.02 -18.75 5.44
N VAL A 115 -18.06 -17.87 5.17
CA VAL A 115 -18.11 -16.43 5.42
C VAL A 115 -17.99 -15.63 4.11
N THR A 116 -18.66 -14.49 4.03
CA THR A 116 -18.65 -13.57 2.89
C THR A 116 -18.27 -12.16 3.36
N LYS A 117 -17.57 -11.40 2.52
CA LYS A 117 -17.32 -9.97 2.74
C LYS A 117 -18.11 -9.13 1.75
N ASP A 118 -18.51 -7.96 2.20
CA ASP A 118 -19.01 -6.92 1.32
C ASP A 118 -17.90 -6.41 0.42
N ALA A 119 -18.28 -6.08 -0.82
CA ALA A 119 -17.34 -5.70 -1.86
C ALA A 119 -17.95 -4.74 -2.86
N VAL A 120 -17.10 -3.88 -3.43
CA VAL A 120 -17.43 -3.09 -4.62
C VAL A 120 -16.86 -3.78 -5.84
N ALA A 121 -17.70 -3.97 -6.84
CA ALA A 121 -17.30 -4.38 -8.17
C ALA A 121 -17.50 -3.23 -9.16
N VAL A 122 -16.62 -3.11 -10.14
CA VAL A 122 -16.71 -2.14 -11.24
C VAL A 122 -16.89 -2.84 -12.58
N TRP A 123 -17.56 -2.19 -13.51
CA TRP A 123 -17.76 -2.73 -14.86
C TRP A 123 -16.50 -2.51 -15.70
N ASP A 124 -15.86 -3.61 -16.11
CA ASP A 124 -14.76 -3.60 -17.07
C ASP A 124 -15.32 -3.62 -18.50
N VAL A 125 -15.04 -2.55 -19.25
CA VAL A 125 -15.52 -2.37 -20.62
C VAL A 125 -14.79 -3.29 -21.62
N GLU A 126 -13.53 -3.63 -21.37
CA GLU A 126 -12.76 -4.50 -22.26
C GLU A 126 -13.22 -5.96 -22.13
N THR A 127 -13.34 -6.43 -20.89
CA THR A 127 -13.72 -7.82 -20.61
C THR A 127 -15.23 -8.03 -20.53
N GLN A 128 -16.03 -6.96 -20.54
CA GLN A 128 -17.50 -6.97 -20.44
C GLN A 128 -17.97 -7.76 -19.21
N ALA A 129 -17.32 -7.52 -18.08
CA ALA A 129 -17.58 -8.23 -16.83
C ALA A 129 -17.49 -7.29 -15.62
N TRP A 130 -18.19 -7.65 -14.55
CA TRP A 130 -17.94 -7.07 -13.24
C TRP A 130 -16.63 -7.62 -12.68
N VAL A 131 -15.72 -6.73 -12.31
CA VAL A 131 -14.45 -7.08 -11.65
C VAL A 131 -14.46 -6.55 -10.22
N LEU A 132 -13.98 -7.37 -9.28
CA LEU A 132 -13.84 -6.98 -7.88
C LEU A 132 -12.83 -5.82 -7.79
N LEU A 133 -13.26 -4.68 -7.26
CA LEU A 133 -12.39 -3.52 -7.03
C LEU A 133 -11.80 -3.54 -5.63
N SER A 134 -12.63 -3.73 -4.61
CA SER A 134 -12.20 -3.74 -3.21
C SER A 134 -13.22 -4.48 -2.32
N THR A 135 -12.76 -4.96 -1.18
CA THR A 135 -13.59 -5.51 -0.09
C THR A 135 -13.68 -4.52 1.07
N TYR A 136 -14.82 -4.49 1.74
CA TYR A 136 -15.08 -3.65 2.91
C TYR A 136 -15.01 -4.45 4.22
N ASP A 137 -15.22 -3.76 5.33
CA ASP A 137 -15.16 -4.28 6.68
C ASP A 137 -16.31 -5.24 6.99
N SER A 138 -17.53 -4.98 6.53
CA SER A 138 -18.66 -5.86 6.82
C SER A 138 -18.45 -7.29 6.30
N THR A 139 -18.61 -8.24 7.23
CA THR A 139 -18.49 -9.67 7.01
C THR A 139 -19.76 -10.36 7.48
N THR A 140 -20.23 -11.36 6.74
CA THR A 140 -21.41 -12.16 7.10
C THR A 140 -21.05 -13.65 7.13
N CYS A 141 -21.44 -14.35 8.19
CA CYS A 141 -21.43 -15.82 8.20
C CYS A 141 -22.71 -16.36 7.58
N GLN A 142 -22.59 -17.13 6.49
CA GLN A 142 -23.71 -17.73 5.78
C GLN A 142 -24.32 -18.94 6.52
N GLN A 143 -23.71 -19.37 7.64
CA GLN A 143 -24.21 -20.50 8.45
C GLN A 143 -25.04 -20.04 9.65
N CYS A 144 -24.59 -19.01 10.37
CA CYS A 144 -25.29 -18.52 11.57
C CYS A 144 -25.85 -17.10 11.39
N GLU A 145 -25.74 -16.53 10.19
CA GLU A 145 -26.28 -15.22 9.79
C GLU A 145 -25.73 -14.05 10.63
N ARG A 146 -24.66 -14.28 11.40
CA ARG A 146 -23.99 -13.21 12.13
C ARG A 146 -23.31 -12.29 11.11
N GLU A 147 -23.45 -10.99 11.33
CA GLU A 147 -22.80 -9.94 10.57
C GLU A 147 -22.04 -9.04 11.55
N SER A 148 -20.79 -8.68 11.21
CA SER A 148 -19.94 -7.80 12.00
C SER A 148 -18.67 -7.48 11.22
N ASP A 149 -18.04 -6.35 11.54
CA ASP A 149 -16.72 -5.99 11.00
C ASP A 149 -15.62 -6.88 11.61
N ASP A 150 -15.72 -7.15 12.92
CA ASP A 150 -14.77 -7.96 13.70
C ASP A 150 -15.31 -9.35 14.07
N MET A 151 -15.64 -10.21 13.09
CA MET A 151 -16.09 -11.60 13.35
C MET A 151 -15.19 -12.72 12.81
N LEU A 152 -14.05 -12.36 12.23
CA LEU A 152 -13.15 -13.32 11.60
C LEU A 152 -12.06 -13.78 12.56
N ASP A 153 -12.05 -15.09 12.76
CA ASP A 153 -10.95 -15.82 13.39
C ASP A 153 -10.14 -16.48 12.27
N TRP A 154 -8.81 -16.33 12.28
CA TRP A 154 -7.96 -16.93 11.26
C TRP A 154 -7.39 -18.27 11.72
N LYS A 155 -7.53 -19.29 10.87
CA LYS A 155 -6.96 -20.63 11.11
C LYS A 155 -6.04 -21.02 9.96
N SER A 156 -4.97 -21.73 10.26
CA SER A 156 -4.19 -22.44 9.25
C SER A 156 -5.02 -23.58 8.66
N MET A 157 -4.57 -24.14 7.53
CA MET A 157 -5.28 -25.25 6.87
C MET A 157 -5.40 -26.52 7.73
N ASP A 158 -4.53 -26.70 8.73
CA ASP A 158 -4.58 -27.78 9.74
C ASP A 158 -5.43 -27.42 10.97
N GLY A 159 -6.06 -26.24 11.00
CA GLY A 159 -6.99 -25.80 12.04
C GLY A 159 -6.36 -25.08 13.23
N ALA A 160 -5.03 -24.91 13.27
CA ALA A 160 -4.39 -24.13 14.33
C ALA A 160 -4.70 -22.62 14.19
N PRO A 161 -4.69 -21.84 15.28
CA PRO A 161 -4.79 -20.39 15.20
C PRO A 161 -3.69 -19.81 14.30
N ALA A 162 -4.08 -18.91 13.39
CA ALA A 162 -3.17 -18.21 12.49
C ALA A 162 -3.31 -16.70 12.69
N PRO A 163 -2.25 -15.92 12.40
CA PRO A 163 -2.38 -14.47 12.33
C PRO A 163 -3.32 -14.09 11.18
N ASP A 164 -3.99 -12.95 11.33
CA ASP A 164 -4.72 -12.32 10.25
C ASP A 164 -3.75 -11.97 9.09
N PRO A 165 -4.00 -12.44 7.86
CA PRO A 165 -3.17 -12.14 6.71
C PRO A 165 -3.22 -10.66 6.31
N ASP A 166 -4.31 -9.97 6.62
CA ASP A 166 -4.54 -8.55 6.33
C ASP A 166 -4.16 -7.66 7.51
N ALA A 167 -3.74 -8.23 8.65
CA ALA A 167 -3.10 -7.46 9.71
C ALA A 167 -1.79 -6.86 9.18
N ILE A 168 -1.91 -5.64 8.68
CA ILE A 168 -0.80 -4.71 8.60
C ILE A 168 -0.21 -4.70 10.01
N ALA A 169 1.09 -4.98 10.17
CA ALA A 169 1.69 -4.62 11.46
C ALA A 169 1.50 -3.14 11.50
N ALA A 170 0.60 -2.67 12.38
CA ALA A 170 0.03 -1.34 12.28
C ALA A 170 1.17 -0.38 11.88
N PRO A 171 1.05 0.36 10.76
CA PRO A 171 1.91 1.52 10.63
C PRO A 171 1.76 2.26 11.98
N PRO A 172 2.84 2.77 12.59
CA PRO A 172 2.68 3.57 13.81
C PRO A 172 1.52 4.50 13.51
N ALA A 173 0.46 4.38 14.33
CA ALA A 173 -0.78 5.11 14.10
C ALA A 173 -0.36 6.50 13.66
N ASN A 174 -0.89 6.98 12.53
CA ASN A 174 -0.79 8.40 12.24
C ASN A 174 -1.13 9.07 13.56
N ASP A 175 -0.14 9.71 14.18
CA ASP A 175 -0.39 10.48 15.38
C ASP A 175 -1.58 11.35 14.98
N PRO A 176 -2.69 11.33 15.75
CA PRO A 176 -3.80 12.21 15.44
C PRO A 176 -3.18 13.58 15.26
N ALA A 177 -3.38 14.15 14.06
CA ALA A 177 -2.75 15.39 13.64
C ALA A 177 -2.67 16.30 14.86
N LEU A 178 -1.45 16.68 15.25
CA LEU A 178 -1.26 17.59 16.37
C LEU A 178 -2.29 18.70 16.18
N PRO A 179 -3.15 18.97 17.19
CA PRO A 179 -4.17 19.99 17.03
C PRO A 179 -3.46 21.25 16.54
N ASP A 180 -4.01 21.87 15.49
CA ASP A 180 -3.48 23.07 14.87
C ASP A 180 -2.91 23.97 15.95
N ALA A 181 -1.59 24.18 15.93
CA ALA A 181 -0.94 25.06 16.88
C ALA A 181 -1.68 26.40 16.77
N ASP A 182 -2.35 26.78 17.85
CA ASP A 182 -3.13 28.01 17.97
C ASP A 182 -2.45 29.13 17.19
N VAL A 183 -3.15 29.64 16.17
CA VAL A 183 -2.76 30.86 15.48
C VAL A 183 -2.69 31.94 16.54
N ALA A 184 -1.48 32.24 17.00
CA ALA A 184 -1.24 33.33 17.94
C ALA A 184 -1.82 34.62 17.32
N PRO A 185 -2.64 35.37 18.06
CA PRO A 185 -3.21 36.61 17.54
C PRO A 185 -2.09 37.56 17.17
N LYS A 186 -2.13 38.06 15.93
CA LYS A 186 -1.27 39.16 15.47
C LYS A 186 -1.63 40.41 16.26
N ASP A 187 -0.96 40.62 17.38
CA ASP A 187 -1.02 41.89 18.09
C ASP A 187 -0.09 42.92 17.46
N ARG A 188 -0.68 44.10 17.28
CA ARG A 188 -0.11 45.35 16.75
C ARG A 188 1.18 45.75 17.45
N THR A 189 2.14 46.22 16.67
CA THR A 189 2.80 47.53 16.89
C THR A 189 3.09 48.19 15.55
#